data_AF-A0A8I1Q435-F1
#
_entry.id   AF-A0A8I1Q435-F1
#
_cell.length_a   1.000
_cell.length_b   1.000
_cell.length_c   1.000
_cell.angle_alpha   90.00
_cell.angle_beta   90.00
_cell.angle_gamma   90.00
#
_symmetry.space_group_name_H-M   'P 1'
#
loop_
_entity.id
_entity.type
_entity.pdbx_description
1 polymer ?
#
loop_
_entity_poly.entity_id
_entity_poly.type
_entity_poly.pdbx_seq_one_letter_code
_entity_poly.pdbx_strand_id
1 'polypeptide(L)'
;MSAAALLAGAALTGCSASGGQSKTDACIVVANGLEAVQEQIAGANTALTTGDLLTVQANLADASSALSDLAPQVTNAEISPILTALTSALDKARTAVTDAGTQDADAATEALHSSAGDLQTAATQFNEACGS
;
A
#
# COMPACT_ATOMS: atom_id res chain seq x y z
N MET A 1 41.75 -8.52 -23.33
CA MET A 1 41.32 -9.77 -22.65
C MET A 1 41.67 -9.63 -21.17
N SER A 2 40.84 -10.22 -20.30
CA SER A 2 40.78 -10.11 -18.82
C SER A 2 39.80 -9.05 -18.32
N ALA A 3 38.80 -9.35 -17.49
CA ALA A 3 38.32 -10.64 -17.00
C ALA A 3 36.82 -10.52 -16.64
N ALA A 4 36.03 -11.48 -17.14
CA ALA A 4 34.65 -11.70 -16.74
C ALA A 4 34.61 -12.77 -15.65
N ALA A 5 33.63 -12.65 -14.73
CA ALA A 5 32.92 -13.71 -14.00
C ALA A 5 32.60 -13.27 -12.56
N LEU A 6 31.63 -12.37 -12.42
CA LEU A 6 30.82 -12.24 -11.21
C LEU A 6 29.54 -13.02 -11.48
N LEU A 7 29.45 -14.26 -10.99
CA LEU A 7 28.18 -14.96 -10.80
C LEU A 7 28.39 -16.25 -10.00
N ALA A 8 27.66 -16.32 -8.88
CA ALA A 8 27.06 -17.49 -8.26
C ALA A 8 27.96 -18.51 -7.53
N GLY A 9 27.55 -18.85 -6.29
CA GLY A 9 27.95 -20.11 -5.65
C GLY A 9 27.85 -20.09 -4.13
N ALA A 10 26.64 -20.29 -3.62
CA ALA A 10 26.35 -20.55 -2.21
C ALA A 10 27.05 -21.80 -1.65
N ALA A 11 27.40 -21.79 -0.36
CA ALA A 11 27.33 -22.92 0.59
C ALA A 11 27.89 -22.48 1.97
N LEU A 12 27.04 -22.20 2.96
CA LEU A 12 26.45 -23.14 3.93
C LEU A 12 27.31 -23.35 5.19
N THR A 13 26.98 -22.61 6.25
CA THR A 13 27.16 -23.07 7.64
C THR A 13 25.95 -22.65 8.49
N GLY A 14 24.93 -23.53 8.45
CA GLY A 14 23.96 -23.89 9.49
C GLY A 14 23.39 -22.83 10.45
N CYS A 15 22.06 -22.68 10.46
CA CYS A 15 21.18 -23.29 11.47
C CYS A 15 19.72 -22.82 11.24
N SER A 16 18.86 -23.76 10.85
CA SER A 16 17.39 -23.75 10.81
C SER A 16 16.65 -22.52 11.41
N ALA A 17 16.38 -21.51 10.59
CA ALA A 17 15.27 -20.57 10.77
C ALA A 17 14.84 -20.04 9.39
N SER A 18 13.57 -20.24 9.06
CA SER A 18 12.81 -19.79 7.88
C SER A 18 13.46 -18.69 7.02
N GLY A 19 13.78 -19.02 5.76
CA GLY A 19 14.23 -18.08 4.73
C GLY A 19 13.14 -17.11 4.28
N GLY A 20 12.79 -16.16 5.14
CA GLY A 20 11.86 -15.07 4.82
C GLY A 20 12.54 -13.90 4.10
N GLN A 21 11.75 -13.15 3.32
CA GLN A 21 12.14 -11.90 2.67
C GLN A 21 12.82 -10.92 3.65
N SER A 22 13.91 -10.28 3.22
CA SER A 22 14.59 -9.27 4.03
C SER A 22 13.70 -8.04 4.23
N LYS A 23 13.90 -7.30 5.32
CA LYS A 23 13.15 -6.07 5.59
C LYS A 23 13.35 -5.04 4.48
N THR A 24 14.57 -4.87 4.00
CA THR A 24 14.92 -3.95 2.91
C THR A 24 14.21 -4.33 1.60
N ASP A 25 14.21 -5.60 1.22
CA ASP A 25 13.53 -6.04 -0.02
C ASP A 25 12.01 -5.84 0.09
N ALA A 26 11.43 -6.15 1.26
CA ALA A 26 10.01 -5.91 1.53
C ALA A 26 9.66 -4.42 1.42
N CYS A 27 10.50 -3.55 2.00
CA CYS A 27 10.33 -2.10 1.91
C CYS A 27 10.42 -1.59 0.46
N ILE A 28 11.34 -2.10 -0.36
CA ILE A 28 11.45 -1.73 -1.78
C ILE A 28 10.20 -2.16 -2.55
N VAL A 29 9.73 -3.40 -2.34
CA VAL A 29 8.51 -3.89 -2.99
C VAL A 29 7.34 -2.98 -2.65
N VAL A 30 7.13 -2.69 -1.36
CA VAL A 30 6.04 -1.81 -0.92
C VAL A 30 6.21 -0.39 -1.46
N ALA A 31 7.40 0.20 -1.40
CA ALA A 31 7.65 1.55 -1.92
C ALA A 31 7.29 1.69 -3.40
N ASN A 32 7.69 0.73 -4.24
CA ASN A 32 7.33 0.70 -5.66
C ASN A 32 5.82 0.57 -5.86
N GLY A 33 5.13 -0.22 -5.03
CA GLY A 33 3.68 -0.35 -5.08
C GLY A 33 2.91 0.89 -4.62
N LEU A 34 3.47 1.61 -3.64
CA LEU A 34 2.86 2.81 -3.09
C LEU A 34 2.85 3.97 -4.07
N GLU A 35 3.66 3.98 -5.13
CA GLU A 35 3.59 5.01 -6.18
C GLU A 35 2.23 4.97 -6.88
N ALA A 36 1.77 3.78 -7.29
CA ALA A 36 0.46 3.60 -7.91
C ALA A 36 -0.66 4.00 -6.95
N VAL A 37 -0.57 3.59 -5.68
CA VAL A 37 -1.56 3.94 -4.64
C VAL A 37 -1.64 5.45 -4.42
N GLN A 38 -0.50 6.14 -4.39
CA GLN A 38 -0.45 7.60 -4.25
C GLN A 38 -1.09 8.31 -5.45
N GLU A 39 -0.83 7.84 -6.67
CA GLU A 39 -1.47 8.38 -7.87
C GLU A 39 -3.00 8.24 -7.81
N GLN A 40 -3.49 7.06 -7.41
CA GLN A 40 -4.93 6.82 -7.27
C GLN A 40 -5.54 7.68 -6.15
N ILE A 41 -4.90 7.81 -4.99
CA ILE A 41 -5.38 8.70 -3.91
C ILE A 41 -5.41 10.17 -4.38
N ALA A 42 -4.42 10.62 -5.14
CA ALA A 42 -4.42 11.96 -5.72
C ALA A 42 -5.56 12.15 -6.74
N GLY A 43 -5.83 11.13 -7.55
CA GLY A 43 -6.99 11.07 -8.44
C GLY A 43 -8.31 11.15 -7.68
N ALA A 44 -8.45 10.39 -6.58
CA ALA A 44 -9.63 10.42 -5.73
C ALA A 44 -9.85 11.81 -5.11
N ASN A 45 -8.80 12.45 -4.60
CA ASN A 45 -8.88 13.82 -4.07
C ASN A 45 -9.28 14.83 -5.16
N THR A 46 -8.74 14.70 -6.37
CA THR A 46 -9.12 15.57 -7.50
C THR A 46 -10.59 15.39 -7.84
N ALA A 47 -11.05 14.15 -7.97
CA ALA A 47 -12.46 13.85 -8.25
C ALA A 47 -13.39 14.38 -7.15
N LEU A 48 -12.99 14.26 -5.88
CA LEU A 48 -13.72 14.78 -4.73
C LEU A 48 -13.94 16.30 -4.83
N THR A 49 -12.91 17.07 -5.24
CA THR A 49 -13.04 18.53 -5.42
C THR A 49 -14.02 18.93 -6.52
N THR A 50 -14.25 18.04 -7.49
CA THR A 50 -15.21 18.25 -8.59
C THR A 50 -16.58 17.61 -8.33
N GLY A 51 -16.76 16.91 -7.21
CA GLY A 51 -17.99 16.17 -6.87
C GLY A 51 -18.19 14.88 -7.68
N ASP A 52 -17.18 14.37 -8.37
CA ASP A 52 -17.26 13.15 -9.16
C ASP A 52 -17.03 11.90 -8.29
N LEU A 53 -18.07 11.52 -7.54
CA LEU A 53 -18.00 10.42 -6.58
C LEU A 53 -17.81 9.04 -7.23
N LEU A 54 -18.17 8.88 -8.51
CA LEU A 54 -17.91 7.64 -9.25
C LEU A 54 -16.41 7.47 -9.50
N THR A 55 -15.74 8.55 -9.91
CA THR A 55 -14.28 8.55 -10.08
C THR A 55 -13.57 8.41 -8.73
N VAL A 56 -14.11 8.97 -7.64
CA VAL A 56 -13.58 8.71 -6.29
C VAL A 56 -13.63 7.22 -5.95
N GLN A 57 -14.77 6.55 -6.15
CA GLN A 57 -14.89 5.12 -5.87
C GLN A 57 -13.96 4.27 -6.74
N ALA A 58 -13.85 4.60 -8.04
CA ALA A 58 -12.97 3.89 -8.96
C ALA A 58 -11.51 3.98 -8.51
N ASN A 59 -11.03 5.18 -8.21
CA ASN A 59 -9.65 5.38 -7.75
C ASN A 59 -9.37 4.67 -6.41
N LEU A 60 -10.31 4.70 -5.46
CA LEU A 60 -10.15 3.98 -4.19
C LEU A 60 -10.16 2.45 -4.39
N ALA A 61 -10.94 1.95 -5.33
CA ALA A 61 -10.95 0.53 -5.70
C ALA A 61 -9.64 0.11 -6.36
N ASP A 62 -9.11 0.92 -7.28
CA ASP A 62 -7.84 0.66 -7.96
C ASP A 62 -6.66 0.69 -6.98
N ALA A 63 -6.68 1.65 -6.04
CA ALA A 63 -5.69 1.72 -4.96
C ALA A 63 -5.73 0.46 -4.05
N SER A 64 -6.92 -0.03 -3.71
CA SER A 64 -7.09 -1.27 -2.91
C SER A 64 -6.63 -2.51 -3.68
N SER A 65 -6.92 -2.57 -4.99
CA SER A 65 -6.43 -3.64 -5.86
C SER A 65 -4.91 -3.65 -5.93
N ALA A 66 -4.27 -2.49 -6.09
CA ALA A 66 -2.81 -2.38 -6.13
C ALA A 66 -2.17 -2.89 -4.84
N LEU A 67 -2.73 -2.56 -3.67
CA LEU A 67 -2.25 -3.08 -2.39
C LEU A 67 -2.47 -4.59 -2.24
N SER A 68 -3.62 -5.09 -2.71
CA SER A 68 -3.94 -6.52 -2.71
C SER A 68 -2.99 -7.33 -3.59
N ASP A 69 -2.59 -6.78 -4.74
CA ASP A 69 -1.61 -7.39 -5.65
C ASP A 69 -0.18 -7.36 -5.06
N LEU A 70 0.11 -6.39 -4.19
CA LEU A 70 1.37 -6.32 -3.45
C LEU A 70 1.43 -7.27 -2.25
N ALA A 71 0.31 -7.50 -1.57
CA ALA A 71 0.23 -8.32 -0.36
C ALA A 71 0.95 -9.69 -0.47
N PRO A 72 0.77 -10.51 -1.53
CA PRO A 72 1.47 -11.79 -1.64
C PRO A 72 2.98 -11.67 -1.87
N GLN A 73 3.48 -10.49 -2.27
CA GLN A 73 4.90 -10.24 -2.53
C GLN A 73 5.66 -9.80 -1.26
N VAL A 74 4.93 -9.50 -0.18
CA VAL A 74 5.49 -9.01 1.08
C VAL A 74 5.35 -10.08 2.15
N THR A 75 6.39 -10.91 2.29
CA THR A 75 6.41 -12.02 3.26
C THR A 75 7.17 -11.68 4.53
N ASN A 76 7.80 -10.51 4.61
CA ASN A 76 8.51 -10.09 5.80
C ASN A 76 7.53 -9.82 6.95
N ALA A 77 7.79 -10.43 8.12
CA ALA A 77 6.87 -10.41 9.26
C ALA A 77 6.70 -9.03 9.92
N GLU A 78 7.61 -8.09 9.70
CA GLU A 78 7.50 -6.71 10.21
C GLU A 78 6.73 -5.81 9.24
N ILE A 79 6.90 -6.02 7.93
CA ILE A 79 6.30 -5.16 6.89
C ILE A 79 4.91 -5.64 6.48
N SER A 80 4.67 -6.95 6.43
CA SER A 80 3.38 -7.55 6.05
C SER A 80 2.20 -7.04 6.90
N PRO A 81 2.30 -6.92 8.24
CA PRO A 81 1.23 -6.35 9.06
C PRO A 81 0.94 -4.88 8.74
N ILE A 82 1.96 -4.08 8.42
CA ILE A 82 1.80 -2.67 8.05
C ILE A 82 1.04 -2.56 6.72
N LEU A 83 1.42 -3.36 5.73
CA LEU A 83 0.72 -3.42 4.44
C LEU A 83 -0.73 -3.88 4.60
N THR A 84 -0.98 -4.86 5.48
CA THR A 84 -2.33 -5.33 5.80
C THR A 84 -3.17 -4.21 6.44
N ALA A 85 -2.59 -3.45 7.38
CA ALA A 85 -3.26 -2.31 8.01
C ALA A 85 -3.59 -1.21 6.99
N LEU A 86 -2.66 -0.91 6.07
CA LEU A 86 -2.87 0.05 5.00
C LEU A 86 -4.00 -0.38 4.06
N THR A 87 -4.00 -1.64 3.64
CA THR A 87 -5.05 -2.23 2.78
C THR A 87 -6.40 -2.13 3.47
N SER A 88 -6.47 -2.49 4.77
CA SER A 88 -7.71 -2.40 5.54
C SER A 88 -8.21 -0.97 5.71
N ALA A 89 -7.32 0.01 5.94
CA ALA A 89 -7.69 1.42 6.03
C ALA A 89 -8.30 1.93 4.71
N LEU A 90 -7.71 1.53 3.59
CA LEU A 90 -8.18 1.91 2.26
C LEU A 90 -9.52 1.24 1.90
N ASP A 91 -9.69 -0.03 2.26
CA ASP A 91 -10.97 -0.73 2.07
C ASP A 91 -12.09 -0.12 2.90
N LYS A 92 -11.79 0.32 4.12
CA LYS A 92 -12.75 1.09 4.94
C LYS A 92 -13.12 2.40 4.27
N ALA A 93 -12.14 3.15 3.75
CA ALA A 93 -12.39 4.40 3.03
C ALA A 93 -13.31 4.16 1.82
N ARG A 94 -12.98 3.16 1.02
CA ARG A 94 -13.78 2.73 -0.14
C ARG A 94 -15.21 2.35 0.28
N THR A 95 -15.35 1.53 1.33
CA THR A 95 -16.65 1.08 1.82
C THR A 95 -17.48 2.26 2.31
N ALA A 96 -16.89 3.16 3.10
CA ALA A 96 -17.58 4.33 3.61
C ALA A 96 -18.04 5.29 2.48
N VAL A 97 -17.20 5.50 1.46
CA VAL A 97 -17.59 6.27 0.25
C VAL A 97 -18.68 5.55 -0.57
N THR A 98 -18.66 4.22 -0.59
CA THR A 98 -19.69 3.41 -1.27
C THR A 98 -21.02 3.48 -0.54
N ASP A 99 -21.00 3.34 0.79
CA ASP A 99 -22.17 3.35 1.67
C ASP A 99 -22.82 4.73 1.77
N ALA A 100 -22.03 5.81 1.76
CA ALA A 100 -22.52 7.18 1.63
C ALA A 100 -23.34 7.39 0.33
N GLY A 101 -23.05 6.57 -0.69
CA GLY A 101 -23.72 6.62 -1.98
C GLY A 101 -23.21 7.77 -2.85
N THR A 102 -23.30 7.60 -4.17
CA THR A 102 -22.82 8.60 -5.15
C THR A 102 -23.72 9.85 -5.25
N GLN A 103 -24.65 10.04 -4.32
CA GLN A 103 -25.64 11.12 -4.32
C GLN A 103 -25.43 12.11 -3.16
N ASP A 104 -24.56 11.79 -2.21
CA ASP A 104 -24.25 12.62 -1.04
C ASP A 104 -22.74 12.88 -0.96
N ALA A 105 -22.31 13.97 -1.61
CA ALA A 105 -20.90 14.34 -1.70
C ALA A 105 -20.30 14.77 -0.35
N ASP A 106 -21.12 15.33 0.54
CA ASP A 106 -20.68 15.73 1.88
C ASP A 106 -20.41 14.49 2.73
N ALA A 107 -21.31 13.50 2.71
CA ALA A 107 -21.10 12.23 3.39
C ALA A 107 -19.89 11.45 2.84
N ALA A 108 -19.69 11.44 1.53
CA ALA A 108 -18.50 10.83 0.91
C ALA A 108 -17.19 11.55 1.30
N THR A 109 -17.23 12.89 1.40
CA THR A 109 -16.09 13.70 1.86
C THR A 109 -15.77 13.42 3.32
N GLU A 110 -16.77 13.38 4.20
CA GLU A 110 -16.59 13.04 5.61
C GLU A 110 -16.04 11.62 5.79
N ALA A 111 -16.54 10.65 5.01
CA ALA A 111 -16.04 9.27 4.99
C ALA A 111 -14.55 9.19 4.62
N LEU A 112 -14.14 9.91 3.58
CA LEU A 112 -12.75 10.01 3.15
C LEU A 112 -11.87 10.67 4.21
N HIS A 113 -12.31 11.80 4.78
CA HIS A 113 -11.58 12.48 5.86
C HIS A 113 -11.45 11.62 7.11
N SER A 114 -12.50 10.92 7.51
CA SER A 114 -12.46 10.00 8.66
C SER A 114 -11.46 8.86 8.44
N SER A 115 -11.25 8.46 7.18
CA SER A 115 -10.31 7.38 6.83
C SER A 115 -8.89 7.89 6.58
N ALA A 116 -8.70 9.19 6.35
CA ALA A 116 -7.39 9.80 6.14
C ALA A 116 -6.47 9.64 7.36
N GLY A 117 -7.02 9.66 8.58
CA GLY A 117 -6.26 9.42 9.80
C GLY A 117 -5.66 8.00 9.87
N ASP A 118 -6.43 6.99 9.47
CA ASP A 118 -5.97 5.59 9.42
C ASP A 118 -4.89 5.41 8.34
N LEU A 119 -5.08 6.00 7.15
CA LEU A 119 -4.09 5.99 6.06
C LEU A 119 -2.78 6.68 6.47
N GLN A 120 -2.87 7.85 7.11
CA GLN A 120 -1.70 8.59 7.58
C GLN A 120 -0.95 7.85 8.69
N THR A 121 -1.67 7.15 9.57
CA THR A 121 -1.09 6.29 10.61
C THR A 121 -0.34 5.11 10.00
N ALA A 122 -0.94 4.43 9.02
CA ALA A 122 -0.30 3.32 8.31
C ALA A 122 0.94 3.77 7.51
N ALA A 123 0.86 4.92 6.83
CA ALA A 123 1.98 5.51 6.11
C ALA A 123 3.13 5.92 7.05
N THR A 124 2.82 6.43 8.24
CA THR A 124 3.83 6.78 9.26
C THR A 124 4.55 5.52 9.75
N GLN A 125 3.81 4.47 10.11
CA GLN A 125 4.39 3.19 10.51
C GLN A 125 5.26 2.59 9.40
N PHE A 126 4.86 2.72 8.14
CA PHE A 126 5.67 2.29 7.01
C PHE A 126 6.98 3.08 6.91
N ASN A 127 6.93 4.40 7.02
CA ASN A 127 8.14 5.24 7.01
C ASN A 127 9.05 4.97 8.21
N GLU A 128 8.51 4.70 9.39
CA GLU A 128 9.31 4.30 10.57
C GLU A 128 9.98 2.94 10.36
N ALA A 129 9.27 1.99 9.75
CA ALA A 129 9.81 0.68 9.44
C ALA A 129 10.87 0.74 8.34
N CYS A 130 10.65 1.51 7.27
CA CYS A 130 11.46 1.47 6.05
C CYS A 130 12.43 2.65 5.86
N GLY A 131 12.34 3.69 6.69
CA GLY A 131 13.20 4.86 6.66
C GLY A 131 14.42 4.80 7.59
N SER A 132 14.70 3.63 8.19
CA SER A 132 15.84 3.38 9.10
C SER A 132 16.98 2.63 8.43
#